data_AF-A0A089IRR2-F1
#
_entry.id   AF-A0A089IRR2-F1
#
_cell.length_a   1.000
_cell.length_b   1.000
_cell.length_c   1.000
_cell.angle_alpha   90.00
_cell.angle_beta   90.00
_cell.angle_gamma   90.00
#
_symmetry.space_group_name_H-M   'P 1'
#
loop_
_entity.id
_entity.type
_entity.pdbx_description
1 polymer ?
#
loop_
_entity_poly.entity_id
_entity_poly.type
_entity_poly.pdbx_seq_one_letter_code
_entity_poly.pdbx_strand_id
1 'polypeptide(L)'
;MRRKNVNYSKYGYIFTFPFVLAFLIFSLYPILYTAVIGFTDMKGIIPKPIHILDNPFQNFKDLLFDNPSFRKSLINTGLLWITNFVPQMLLALLLTAWFTNKRLNIKGQGLFKVLLYMPNIITASTIAVLFSTLFAYPMGPVNSLFQMLGWTDAPVFFLQDKTTARGIVAFIQFWMWYGNTMIVLIAGVMGINPALFESASIDGANGFQTFFRITLPSLRTILLFTLITSMVGGLTMFDIPQLFLAGGPDDSTLTTSMFIYGQAFKGSYMYNRAAAASMIMFLISAILAGILFYVMRDRDASRLKKIQKQKNRKAAIAAREGGVTHGK
;
A
#
# COMPACT_ATOMS: atom_id res chain seq x y z
N MET A 1 -4.84 -55.83 8.03
CA MET A 1 -4.95 -54.88 6.90
C MET A 1 -4.15 -53.61 7.19
N ARG A 2 -3.00 -53.41 6.54
CA ARG A 2 -2.20 -52.17 6.68
C ARG A 2 -2.89 -51.02 5.91
N ARG A 3 -3.46 -50.05 6.62
CA ARG A 3 -3.94 -48.79 6.01
C ARG A 3 -2.73 -48.09 5.36
N LYS A 4 -2.67 -48.09 4.03
CA LYS A 4 -1.71 -47.25 3.27
C LYS A 4 -2.05 -45.79 3.56
N ASN A 5 -1.22 -45.10 4.33
CA ASN A 5 -1.26 -43.64 4.43
C ASN A 5 -0.97 -43.07 3.04
N VAL A 6 -1.99 -42.58 2.35
CA VAL A 6 -1.83 -41.85 1.08
C VAL A 6 -1.10 -40.56 1.41
N ASN A 7 0.13 -40.41 0.92
CA ASN A 7 0.91 -39.21 1.16
C ASN A 7 0.45 -38.08 0.24
N TYR A 8 -0.54 -37.31 0.69
CA TYR A 8 -1.15 -36.19 -0.04
C TYR A 8 -0.17 -35.06 -0.42
N SER A 9 1.04 -35.03 0.16
CA SER A 9 2.06 -34.02 -0.15
C SER A 9 2.47 -34.03 -1.63
N LYS A 10 2.56 -35.20 -2.28
CA LYS A 10 2.94 -35.31 -3.70
C LYS A 10 1.95 -34.57 -4.61
N TYR A 11 0.65 -34.73 -4.35
CA TYR A 11 -0.38 -34.03 -5.12
C TYR A 11 -0.36 -32.53 -4.83
N GLY A 12 -0.10 -32.12 -3.58
CA GLY A 12 0.11 -30.72 -3.21
C GLY A 12 1.21 -30.04 -4.06
N TYR A 13 2.36 -30.70 -4.25
CA TYR A 13 3.42 -30.16 -5.11
C TYR A 13 3.04 -30.09 -6.59
N ILE A 14 2.30 -31.07 -7.10
CA ILE A 14 1.84 -31.06 -8.50
C ILE A 14 0.85 -29.91 -8.74
N PHE A 15 -0.05 -29.65 -7.79
CA PHE A 15 -1.00 -28.54 -7.89
C PHE A 15 -0.34 -27.15 -7.76
N THR A 16 0.74 -27.03 -6.98
CA THR A 16 1.47 -25.75 -6.86
C THR A 16 2.48 -25.52 -7.99
N PHE A 17 2.89 -26.58 -8.70
CA PHE A 17 3.94 -26.50 -9.71
C PHE A 17 3.67 -25.47 -10.82
N PRO A 18 2.48 -25.38 -11.45
CA PRO A 18 2.21 -24.38 -12.48
C PRO A 18 2.35 -22.94 -11.97
N PHE A 19 1.89 -22.67 -10.73
CA PHE A 19 2.04 -21.36 -10.10
C PHE A 19 3.51 -21.03 -9.81
N VAL A 20 4.26 -21.97 -9.24
CA VAL A 20 5.69 -21.76 -8.94
C VAL A 20 6.48 -21.51 -10.21
N LEU A 21 6.21 -22.27 -11.28
CA LEU A 21 6.88 -22.07 -12.56
C LEU A 21 6.58 -20.69 -13.14
N ALA A 22 5.31 -20.27 -13.15
CA ALA A 22 4.92 -18.94 -13.62
C ALA A 22 5.56 -17.84 -12.77
N PHE A 23 5.56 -17.97 -11.44
CA PHE A 23 6.21 -17.03 -10.54
C PHE A 23 7.72 -16.92 -10.80
N LEU A 24 8.43 -18.03 -10.99
CA LEU A 24 9.87 -18.02 -11.25
C LEU A 24 10.20 -17.30 -12.56
N ILE A 25 9.48 -17.60 -13.64
CA ILE A 25 9.75 -17.08 -14.98
C ILE A 25 9.29 -15.63 -15.13
N PHE A 26 8.07 -15.30 -14.68
CA PHE A 26 7.45 -14.00 -14.97
C PHE A 26 7.54 -13.01 -13.82
N SER A 27 7.96 -13.42 -12.62
CA SER A 27 8.12 -12.50 -11.48
C SER A 27 9.55 -12.50 -10.94
N LEU A 28 10.07 -13.64 -10.50
CA LEU A 28 11.38 -13.68 -9.86
C LEU A 28 12.52 -13.36 -10.83
N TYR A 29 12.52 -13.97 -12.02
CA TYR A 29 13.56 -13.73 -13.02
C TYR A 29 13.65 -12.24 -13.44
N PRO A 30 12.56 -11.54 -13.82
CA PRO A 30 12.63 -10.11 -14.15
C PRO A 30 13.10 -9.22 -12.98
N ILE A 31 12.73 -9.55 -11.74
CA ILE A 31 13.18 -8.83 -10.55
C ILE A 31 14.70 -8.99 -10.38
N LEU A 32 15.21 -10.21 -10.47
CA LEU A 32 16.65 -10.49 -10.37
C LEU A 32 17.42 -9.85 -11.52
N TYR A 33 16.88 -9.92 -12.74
CA TYR A 33 17.48 -9.29 -13.91
C TYR A 33 17.55 -7.76 -13.76
N THR A 34 16.46 -7.14 -13.29
CA THR A 34 16.45 -5.70 -12.95
C THR A 34 17.49 -5.38 -11.87
N ALA A 35 17.62 -6.24 -10.86
CA ALA A 35 18.62 -6.05 -9.83
C ALA A 35 20.04 -6.08 -10.40
N VAL A 36 20.35 -7.02 -11.30
CA VAL A 36 21.64 -7.08 -12.01
C VAL A 36 21.88 -5.81 -12.83
N ILE A 37 20.89 -5.32 -13.58
CA ILE A 37 21.01 -4.10 -14.38
C ILE A 37 21.42 -2.89 -13.52
N GLY A 38 20.93 -2.80 -12.28
CA GLY A 38 21.29 -1.72 -11.35
C GLY A 38 22.79 -1.58 -11.07
N PHE A 39 23.57 -2.66 -11.22
CA PHE A 39 25.03 -2.70 -11.03
C PHE A 39 25.83 -2.61 -12.34
N THR A 40 25.16 -2.36 -13.46
CA THR A 40 25.77 -2.37 -14.81
C THR A 40 25.81 -0.97 -15.42
N ASP A 41 26.48 -0.84 -16.56
CA ASP A 41 26.50 0.37 -17.38
C ASP A 41 25.40 0.39 -18.48
N MET A 42 24.42 -0.51 -18.38
CA MET A 42 23.40 -0.73 -19.42
C MET A 42 22.59 0.54 -19.70
N LYS A 43 22.80 1.10 -20.90
CA LYS A 43 22.13 2.30 -21.39
C LYS A 43 22.06 2.32 -22.92
N GLY A 44 21.11 3.08 -23.44
CA GLY A 44 20.88 3.28 -24.87
C GLY A 44 19.81 2.35 -25.44
N ILE A 45 19.40 2.64 -26.68
CA ILE A 45 18.31 1.94 -27.36
C ILE A 45 18.73 0.52 -27.77
N ILE A 46 19.99 0.34 -28.13
CA ILE A 46 20.52 -0.93 -28.63
C ILE A 46 20.92 -1.80 -27.44
N PRO A 47 20.44 -3.05 -27.35
CA PRO A 47 20.86 -3.99 -26.32
C PRO A 47 22.37 -4.19 -26.36
N LYS A 48 23.05 -3.84 -25.27
CA LYS A 48 24.46 -4.13 -25.07
C LYS A 48 24.62 -5.41 -24.24
N PRO A 49 25.73 -6.14 -24.40
CA PRO A 49 26.10 -7.20 -23.46
C PRO A 49 26.13 -6.65 -22.03
N ILE A 50 25.81 -7.49 -21.06
CA ILE A 50 25.85 -7.11 -19.65
C ILE A 50 27.31 -6.86 -19.26
N HIS A 51 27.61 -5.63 -18.87
CA HIS A 51 28.90 -5.23 -18.33
C HIS A 51 28.70 -4.65 -16.93
N ILE A 52 29.27 -5.33 -15.92
CA ILE A 52 29.21 -4.89 -14.53
C ILE A 52 30.21 -3.76 -14.34
N LEU A 53 29.79 -2.68 -13.69
CA LEU A 53 30.66 -1.54 -13.40
C LEU A 53 31.81 -1.96 -12.48
N ASP A 54 33.00 -1.39 -12.70
CA ASP A 54 34.15 -1.56 -11.81
C ASP A 54 33.83 -1.15 -10.36
N ASN A 55 32.97 -0.13 -10.22
CA ASN A 55 32.35 0.28 -8.97
C ASN A 55 30.85 -0.08 -8.99
N PRO A 56 30.42 -1.25 -8.47
CA PRO A 56 29.05 -1.74 -8.61
C PRO A 56 27.98 -0.77 -8.08
N PHE A 57 28.30 -0.04 -7.00
CA PHE A 57 27.37 0.88 -6.35
C PHE A 57 27.34 2.30 -6.93
N GLN A 58 28.07 2.56 -8.01
CA GLN A 58 28.18 3.91 -8.58
C GLN A 58 26.82 4.49 -8.97
N ASN A 59 25.97 3.73 -9.67
CA ASN A 59 24.62 4.18 -10.06
C ASN A 59 23.78 4.61 -8.84
N PHE A 60 23.90 3.92 -7.72
CA PHE A 60 23.16 4.22 -6.49
C PHE A 60 23.67 5.51 -5.84
N LYS A 61 24.99 5.69 -5.80
CA LYS A 61 25.63 6.89 -5.27
C LYS A 61 25.25 8.12 -6.12
N ASP A 62 25.38 8.01 -7.43
CA ASP A 62 25.05 9.09 -8.37
C ASP A 62 23.58 9.51 -8.24
N LEU A 63 22.67 8.55 -8.06
CA LEU A 63 21.25 8.86 -7.86
C LEU A 63 21.00 9.58 -6.53
N LEU A 64 21.55 9.09 -5.42
CA LEU A 64 21.27 9.63 -4.09
C LEU A 64 21.94 10.99 -3.87
N PHE A 65 23.20 11.15 -4.32
CA PHE A 65 24.03 12.31 -3.99
C PHE A 65 24.18 13.31 -5.13
N ASP A 66 24.07 12.88 -6.39
CA ASP A 66 24.37 13.76 -7.54
C ASP A 66 23.15 14.04 -8.42
N ASN A 67 21.99 13.40 -8.17
CA ASN A 67 20.76 13.61 -8.94
C ASN A 67 19.66 14.35 -8.13
N PRO A 68 19.53 15.68 -8.30
CA PRO A 68 18.49 16.46 -7.61
C PRO A 68 17.07 16.02 -7.96
N SER A 69 16.82 15.61 -9.21
CA SER A 69 15.48 15.20 -9.68
C SER A 69 15.02 13.91 -8.99
N PHE A 70 15.92 12.93 -8.82
CA PHE A 70 15.62 11.70 -8.10
C PHE A 70 15.27 11.99 -6.63
N ARG A 71 16.08 12.80 -5.93
CA ARG A 71 15.79 13.20 -4.55
C ARG A 71 14.45 13.93 -4.43
N LYS A 72 14.17 14.84 -5.36
CA LYS A 72 12.89 15.55 -5.43
C LYS A 72 11.73 14.55 -5.62
N SER A 73 11.89 13.56 -6.50
CA SER A 73 10.87 12.52 -6.71
C SER A 73 10.61 11.65 -5.47
N LEU A 74 11.66 11.31 -4.71
CA LEU A 74 11.53 10.55 -3.46
C LEU A 74 10.75 11.36 -2.42
N ILE A 75 11.12 12.63 -2.24
CA ILE A 75 10.45 13.55 -1.30
C ILE A 75 8.99 13.75 -1.70
N ASN A 76 8.72 14.04 -2.98
CA ASN A 76 7.36 14.20 -3.48
C ASN A 76 6.52 12.94 -3.28
N THR A 77 7.09 11.75 -3.52
CA THR A 77 6.38 10.49 -3.33
C THR A 77 5.98 10.29 -1.87
N GLY A 78 6.91 10.53 -0.95
CA GLY A 78 6.63 10.45 0.49
C GLY A 78 5.60 11.49 0.94
N LEU A 79 5.74 12.75 0.50
CA LEU A 79 4.81 13.83 0.82
C LEU A 79 3.40 13.53 0.29
N LEU A 80 3.26 13.22 -1.00
CA LEU A 80 1.97 12.91 -1.60
C LEU A 80 1.33 11.69 -0.93
N TRP A 81 2.12 10.65 -0.64
CA TRP A 81 1.62 9.47 0.07
C TRP A 81 1.09 9.86 1.44
N ILE A 82 1.85 10.57 2.28
CA ILE A 82 1.40 10.96 3.63
C ILE A 82 0.16 11.86 3.58
N THR A 83 0.18 12.88 2.71
CA THR A 83 -0.94 13.84 2.57
C THR A 83 -2.22 13.16 2.10
N ASN A 84 -2.14 12.14 1.25
CA ASN A 84 -3.27 11.31 0.85
C ASN A 84 -3.68 10.32 1.95
N PHE A 85 -2.71 9.60 2.50
CA PHE A 85 -2.92 8.39 3.28
C PHE A 85 -3.55 8.68 4.64
N VAL A 86 -3.10 9.73 5.31
CA VAL A 86 -3.61 10.12 6.64
C VAL A 86 -5.12 10.41 6.59
N PRO A 87 -5.63 11.33 5.75
CA PRO A 87 -7.07 11.57 5.66
C PRO A 87 -7.84 10.35 5.14
N GLN A 88 -7.26 9.57 4.20
CA GLN A 88 -7.86 8.34 3.67
C GLN A 88 -8.14 7.34 4.78
N MET A 89 -7.12 7.04 5.60
CA MET A 89 -7.24 6.06 6.68
C MET A 89 -8.16 6.56 7.79
N LEU A 90 -8.06 7.84 8.17
CA LEU A 90 -8.94 8.43 9.18
C LEU A 90 -10.41 8.37 8.75
N LEU A 91 -10.71 8.79 7.52
CA LEU A 91 -12.08 8.74 7.00
C LEU A 91 -12.58 7.30 6.87
N ALA A 92 -11.75 6.39 6.37
CA ALA A 92 -12.13 4.97 6.25
C ALA A 92 -12.43 4.33 7.61
N LEU A 93 -11.62 4.61 8.64
CA LEU A 93 -11.86 4.15 10.01
C LEU A 93 -13.13 4.75 10.60
N LEU A 94 -13.36 6.06 10.41
CA LEU A 94 -14.56 6.75 10.89
C LEU A 94 -15.83 6.17 10.24
N LEU A 95 -15.82 6.01 8.91
CA LEU A 95 -16.94 5.41 8.19
C LEU A 95 -17.16 3.94 8.59
N THR A 96 -16.08 3.19 8.81
CA THR A 96 -16.18 1.82 9.35
C THR A 96 -16.85 1.83 10.71
N ALA A 97 -16.45 2.72 11.62
CA ALA A 97 -17.07 2.87 12.93
C ALA A 97 -18.57 3.18 12.82
N TRP A 98 -18.96 4.06 11.90
CA TRP A 98 -20.36 4.44 11.69
C TRP A 98 -21.20 3.31 11.11
N PHE A 99 -20.73 2.65 10.05
CA PHE A 99 -21.49 1.58 9.39
C PHE A 99 -21.52 0.26 10.17
N THR A 100 -20.64 0.08 11.16
CA THR A 100 -20.64 -1.13 12.00
C THR A 100 -21.29 -0.92 13.36
N ASN A 101 -21.63 0.33 13.71
CA ASN A 101 -22.32 0.63 14.95
C ASN A 101 -23.82 0.31 14.85
N LYS A 102 -24.23 -0.79 15.50
CA LYS A 102 -25.63 -1.24 15.59
C LYS A 102 -26.58 -0.17 16.17
N ARG A 103 -26.10 0.78 16.98
CA ARG A 103 -26.93 1.83 17.58
C ARG A 103 -27.33 2.94 16.61
N LEU A 104 -26.55 3.17 15.55
CA LEU A 104 -26.80 4.28 14.62
C LEU A 104 -27.93 3.98 13.62
N ASN A 105 -28.31 2.70 13.42
CA ASN A 105 -29.42 2.27 12.55
C ASN A 105 -29.52 3.05 11.22
N ILE A 106 -28.37 3.27 10.58
CA ILE A 106 -28.29 4.02 9.32
C ILE A 106 -29.11 3.26 8.27
N LYS A 107 -30.16 3.88 7.73
CA LYS A 107 -30.97 3.29 6.64
C LYS A 107 -30.21 3.41 5.31
N GLY A 108 -30.35 2.41 4.43
CA GLY A 108 -29.76 2.45 3.09
C GLY A 108 -28.23 2.29 3.04
N GLN A 109 -27.60 1.68 4.05
CA GLN A 109 -26.14 1.56 4.13
C GLN A 109 -25.49 0.92 2.90
N GLY A 110 -26.19 -0.02 2.24
CA GLY A 110 -25.71 -0.64 1.00
C GLY A 110 -25.46 0.39 -0.09
N LEU A 111 -26.41 1.31 -0.30
CA LEU A 111 -26.29 2.37 -1.31
C LEU A 111 -25.12 3.30 -0.99
N PHE A 112 -24.99 3.76 0.26
CA PHE A 112 -23.85 4.59 0.67
C PHE A 112 -22.51 3.88 0.47
N LYS A 113 -22.40 2.61 0.86
CA LYS A 113 -21.17 1.81 0.67
C LYS A 113 -20.78 1.72 -0.81
N VAL A 114 -21.75 1.52 -1.71
CA VAL A 114 -21.53 1.49 -3.16
C VAL A 114 -21.09 2.85 -3.68
N LEU A 115 -21.77 3.94 -3.31
CA LEU A 115 -21.42 5.29 -3.77
C LEU A 115 -20.02 5.72 -3.30
N LEU A 116 -19.65 5.41 -2.06
CA LEU A 116 -18.33 5.73 -1.50
C LEU A 116 -17.21 4.87 -2.11
N TYR A 117 -17.53 3.66 -2.58
CA TYR A 117 -16.58 2.75 -3.25
C TYR A 117 -16.43 3.02 -4.75
N MET A 118 -17.47 3.57 -5.40
CA MET A 118 -17.53 3.82 -6.84
C MET A 118 -16.30 4.54 -7.43
N PRO A 119 -15.68 5.54 -6.78
CA PRO A 119 -14.50 6.21 -7.33
C PRO A 119 -13.34 5.27 -7.65
N ASN A 120 -13.19 4.18 -6.89
CA ASN A 120 -12.11 3.20 -7.08
C ASN A 120 -12.27 2.37 -8.37
N ILE A 121 -13.48 2.30 -8.93
CA ILE A 121 -13.82 1.51 -10.11
C ILE A 121 -13.50 2.30 -11.40
N ILE A 122 -13.51 3.63 -11.33
CA ILE A 122 -13.26 4.49 -12.48
C ILE A 122 -11.76 4.46 -12.82
N THR A 123 -11.44 4.40 -14.11
CA THR A 123 -10.03 4.40 -14.54
C THR A 123 -9.32 5.70 -14.18
N ALA A 124 -8.05 5.60 -13.80
CA ALA A 124 -7.22 6.76 -13.47
C ALA A 124 -7.14 7.78 -14.62
N SER A 125 -7.19 7.31 -15.87
CA SER A 125 -7.21 8.18 -17.06
C SER A 125 -8.49 9.02 -17.16
N THR A 126 -9.65 8.41 -16.92
CA THR A 126 -10.93 9.13 -16.92
C THR A 126 -10.96 10.18 -15.80
N ILE A 127 -10.47 9.82 -14.61
CA ILE A 127 -10.40 10.73 -13.46
C ILE A 127 -9.44 11.90 -13.76
N ALA A 128 -8.27 11.62 -14.34
CA ALA A 128 -7.33 12.66 -14.72
C ALA A 128 -7.95 13.67 -15.70
N VAL A 129 -8.64 13.20 -16.74
CA VAL A 129 -9.35 14.07 -17.69
C VAL A 129 -10.43 14.88 -16.98
N LEU A 130 -11.23 14.25 -16.11
CA LEU A 130 -12.26 14.94 -15.33
C LEU A 130 -11.67 16.06 -14.47
N PHE A 131 -10.59 15.81 -13.74
CA PHE A 131 -9.97 16.85 -12.91
C PHE A 131 -9.28 17.92 -13.77
N SER A 132 -8.72 17.57 -14.92
CA SER A 132 -8.15 18.54 -15.86
C SER A 132 -9.21 19.49 -16.41
N THR A 133 -10.43 19.02 -16.68
CA THR A 133 -11.53 19.89 -17.11
C THR A 133 -12.09 20.72 -15.96
N LEU A 134 -12.23 20.13 -14.76
CA LEU A 134 -12.70 20.86 -13.56
C LEU A 134 -11.78 22.04 -13.21
N PHE A 135 -10.47 21.84 -13.25
CA PHE A 135 -9.44 22.82 -12.91
C PHE A 135 -8.87 23.55 -14.14
N ALA A 136 -9.54 23.47 -15.29
CA ALA A 136 -9.11 24.17 -16.50
C ALA A 136 -9.05 25.69 -16.26
N TYR A 137 -7.98 26.32 -16.76
CA TYR A 137 -7.84 27.77 -16.74
C TYR A 137 -8.13 28.33 -18.15
N PRO A 138 -8.86 29.46 -18.28
CA PRO A 138 -9.51 30.24 -17.22
C PRO A 138 -10.95 29.79 -16.89
N MET A 139 -11.61 29.01 -17.76
CA MET A 139 -13.07 28.76 -17.73
C MET A 139 -13.49 27.42 -17.08
N GLY A 140 -12.67 26.82 -16.23
CA GLY A 140 -13.01 25.57 -15.55
C GLY A 140 -14.15 25.75 -14.53
N PRO A 141 -15.01 24.74 -14.32
CA PRO A 141 -16.10 24.79 -13.34
C PRO A 141 -15.68 25.22 -11.93
N VAL A 142 -14.47 24.86 -11.49
CA VAL A 142 -13.94 25.30 -10.18
C VAL A 142 -13.74 26.81 -10.16
N ASN A 143 -13.18 27.39 -11.23
CA ASN A 143 -13.04 28.84 -11.36
C ASN A 143 -14.40 29.55 -11.39
N SER A 144 -15.36 29.01 -12.16
CA SER A 144 -16.72 29.55 -12.22
C SER A 144 -17.40 29.56 -10.84
N LEU A 145 -17.22 28.50 -10.04
CA LEU A 145 -17.77 28.42 -8.69
C LEU A 145 -17.13 29.47 -7.76
N PHE A 146 -15.81 29.65 -7.81
CA PHE A 146 -15.09 30.62 -6.98
C PHE A 146 -15.51 32.06 -7.30
N GLN A 147 -15.71 32.38 -8.58
CA GLN A 147 -16.20 33.68 -9.01
C GLN A 147 -17.66 33.90 -8.60
N MET A 148 -18.52 32.89 -8.77
CA MET A 148 -19.93 32.97 -8.37
C MET A 148 -20.11 33.18 -6.87
N LEU A 149 -19.25 32.57 -6.04
CA LEU A 149 -19.23 32.75 -4.58
C LEU A 149 -18.55 34.06 -4.13
N GLY A 150 -17.99 34.84 -5.05
CA GLY A 150 -17.26 36.08 -4.73
C GLY A 150 -15.93 35.85 -4.01
N TRP A 151 -15.34 34.65 -4.10
CA TRP A 151 -14.04 34.34 -3.50
C TRP A 151 -12.86 34.86 -4.32
N THR A 152 -13.07 35.08 -5.62
CA THR A 152 -12.05 35.57 -6.54
C THR A 152 -12.67 36.51 -7.57
N ASP A 153 -12.09 37.70 -7.74
CA ASP A 153 -12.55 38.67 -8.75
C ASP A 153 -12.10 38.30 -10.18
N ALA A 154 -11.12 37.41 -10.32
CA ALA A 154 -10.57 36.94 -11.59
C ALA A 154 -10.28 35.43 -11.55
N PRO A 155 -10.21 34.74 -12.71
CA PRO A 155 -9.84 33.33 -12.78
C PRO A 155 -8.46 33.07 -12.17
N VAL A 156 -8.35 32.02 -11.36
CA VAL A 156 -7.11 31.57 -10.71
C VAL A 156 -6.55 30.37 -11.45
N PHE A 157 -5.24 30.39 -11.75
CA PHE A 157 -4.57 29.25 -12.38
C PHE A 157 -4.07 28.26 -11.31
N PHE A 158 -5.00 27.51 -10.71
CA PHE A 158 -4.72 26.56 -9.61
C PHE A 158 -3.58 25.58 -9.89
N LEU A 159 -3.46 25.10 -11.13
CA LEU A 159 -2.47 24.09 -11.51
C LEU A 159 -1.06 24.68 -11.71
N GLN A 160 -0.89 26.00 -11.67
CA GLN A 160 0.42 26.65 -11.72
C GLN A 160 1.10 26.67 -10.33
N ASP A 161 0.32 26.68 -9.25
CA ASP A 161 0.85 26.62 -7.89
C ASP A 161 1.22 25.19 -7.48
N LYS A 162 2.44 25.02 -6.95
CA LYS A 162 3.00 23.71 -6.59
C LYS A 162 2.23 23.06 -5.43
N THR A 163 1.80 23.85 -4.46
CA THR A 163 1.11 23.35 -3.26
C THR A 163 -0.29 22.90 -3.62
N THR A 164 -0.99 23.70 -4.42
CA THR A 164 -2.33 23.41 -4.91
C THR A 164 -2.34 22.18 -5.81
N ALA A 165 -1.40 22.10 -6.78
CA ALA A 165 -1.25 20.93 -7.63
C ALA A 165 -1.03 19.63 -6.84
N ARG A 166 -0.12 19.64 -5.86
CA ARG A 166 0.11 18.51 -4.95
C ARG A 166 -1.14 18.17 -4.14
N GLY A 167 -1.82 19.18 -3.62
CA GLY A 167 -3.06 19.02 -2.86
C GLY A 167 -4.15 18.34 -3.67
N ILE A 168 -4.34 18.74 -4.92
CA ILE A 168 -5.32 18.14 -5.83
C ILE A 168 -4.95 16.69 -6.14
N VAL A 169 -3.68 16.41 -6.47
CA VAL A 169 -3.22 15.02 -6.71
C VAL A 169 -3.44 14.13 -5.48
N ALA A 170 -3.09 14.61 -4.29
CA ALA A 170 -3.31 13.89 -3.04
C ALA A 170 -4.80 13.68 -2.76
N PHE A 171 -5.64 14.68 -3.03
CA PHE A 171 -7.09 14.58 -2.87
C PHE A 171 -7.72 13.56 -3.82
N ILE A 172 -7.31 13.54 -5.10
CA ILE A 172 -7.79 12.57 -6.08
C ILE A 172 -7.50 11.15 -5.58
N GLN A 173 -6.26 10.89 -5.15
CA GLN A 173 -5.90 9.59 -4.61
C GLN A 173 -6.72 9.25 -3.36
N PHE A 174 -6.92 10.23 -2.48
CA PHE A 174 -7.63 10.02 -1.24
C PHE A 174 -9.06 9.59 -1.53
N TRP A 175 -9.71 10.32 -2.43
CA TRP A 175 -11.06 10.11 -2.90
C TRP A 175 -11.23 8.77 -3.63
N MET A 176 -10.22 8.33 -4.39
CA MET A 176 -10.24 7.04 -5.08
C MET A 176 -10.13 5.84 -4.14
N TRP A 177 -9.46 5.96 -3.00
CA TRP A 177 -9.04 4.80 -2.19
C TRP A 177 -9.71 4.68 -0.82
N TYR A 178 -10.28 5.75 -0.26
CA TYR A 178 -10.90 5.70 1.08
C TYR A 178 -12.07 4.70 1.13
N GLY A 179 -12.89 4.63 0.08
CA GLY A 179 -14.03 3.70 0.00
C GLY A 179 -13.61 2.24 -0.01
N ASN A 180 -12.58 1.90 -0.80
CA ASN A 180 -12.00 0.55 -0.83
C ASN A 180 -11.48 0.15 0.55
N THR A 181 -10.71 1.05 1.18
CA THR A 181 -10.17 0.88 2.53
C THR A 181 -11.28 0.63 3.56
N MET A 182 -12.35 1.42 3.51
CA MET A 182 -13.52 1.27 4.37
C MET A 182 -14.17 -0.11 4.21
N ILE A 183 -14.37 -0.59 2.98
CA ILE A 183 -15.00 -1.90 2.74
C ILE A 183 -14.14 -3.04 3.31
N VAL A 184 -12.82 -2.98 3.12
CA VAL A 184 -11.88 -3.96 3.70
C VAL A 184 -11.97 -3.96 5.24
N LEU A 185 -12.02 -2.78 5.85
CA LEU A 185 -12.12 -2.65 7.30
C LEU A 185 -13.48 -3.15 7.83
N ILE A 186 -14.59 -2.84 7.15
CA ILE A 186 -15.92 -3.36 7.50
C ILE A 186 -15.95 -4.89 7.42
N ALA A 187 -15.41 -5.48 6.35
CA ALA A 187 -15.29 -6.94 6.24
C ALA A 187 -14.47 -7.52 7.40
N GLY A 188 -13.43 -6.81 7.81
CA GLY A 188 -12.66 -7.12 9.01
C GLY A 188 -13.48 -7.13 10.29
N VAL A 189 -14.34 -6.12 10.49
CA VAL A 189 -15.22 -6.03 11.68
C VAL A 189 -16.25 -7.16 11.68
N MET A 190 -16.78 -7.51 10.52
CA MET A 190 -17.74 -8.62 10.38
C MET A 190 -17.14 -9.98 10.75
N GLY A 191 -15.82 -10.12 10.70
CA GLY A 191 -15.12 -11.32 11.16
C GLY A 191 -14.89 -11.41 12.68
N ILE A 192 -15.20 -10.35 13.44
CA ILE A 192 -15.03 -10.33 14.90
C ILE A 192 -16.19 -11.08 15.56
N ASN A 193 -15.90 -11.87 16.59
CA ASN A 193 -16.91 -12.62 17.34
C ASN A 193 -18.02 -11.69 17.88
N PRO A 194 -19.30 -11.88 17.49
CA PRO A 194 -20.43 -11.07 17.95
C PRO A 194 -20.55 -11.01 19.49
N ALA A 195 -20.16 -12.06 20.20
CA ALA A 195 -20.24 -12.13 21.65
C ALA A 195 -19.46 -11.00 22.35
N LEU A 196 -18.34 -10.55 21.77
CA LEU A 196 -17.58 -9.43 22.33
C LEU A 196 -18.38 -8.13 22.33
N PHE A 197 -19.18 -7.90 21.29
CA PHE A 197 -20.04 -6.71 21.19
C PHE A 197 -21.26 -6.81 22.10
N GLU A 198 -21.82 -8.00 22.27
CA GLU A 198 -22.93 -8.26 23.18
C GLU A 198 -22.49 -8.06 24.64
N SER A 199 -21.36 -8.63 25.05
CA SER A 199 -20.80 -8.39 26.39
C SER A 199 -20.53 -6.90 26.63
N ALA A 200 -19.93 -6.19 25.68
CA ALA A 200 -19.74 -4.74 25.84
C ALA A 200 -21.07 -3.97 25.98
N SER A 201 -22.13 -4.43 25.31
CA SER A 201 -23.44 -3.80 25.42
C SER A 201 -24.07 -4.03 26.80
N ILE A 202 -23.86 -5.21 27.40
CA ILE A 202 -24.26 -5.54 28.76
C ILE A 202 -23.48 -4.69 29.78
N ASP A 203 -22.18 -4.50 29.55
CA ASP A 203 -21.30 -3.65 30.37
C ASP A 203 -21.55 -2.13 30.19
N GLY A 204 -22.54 -1.73 29.38
CA GLY A 204 -22.91 -0.33 29.16
C GLY A 204 -21.91 0.45 28.30
N ALA A 205 -20.99 -0.23 27.60
CA ALA A 205 -20.00 0.44 26.75
C ALA A 205 -20.70 1.26 25.64
N ASN A 206 -20.24 2.50 25.44
CA ASN A 206 -20.74 3.35 24.36
C ASN A 206 -19.99 3.05 23.03
N GLY A 207 -20.51 3.54 21.90
CA GLY A 207 -19.96 3.22 20.58
C GLY A 207 -18.49 3.62 20.39
N PHE A 208 -18.04 4.70 21.04
CA PHE A 208 -16.65 5.13 21.02
C PHE A 208 -15.75 4.19 21.82
N GLN A 209 -16.19 3.78 23.01
CA GLN A 209 -15.49 2.79 23.84
C GLN A 209 -15.41 1.44 23.12
N THR A 210 -16.52 0.98 22.54
CA THR A 210 -16.55 -0.27 21.74
C THR A 210 -15.59 -0.19 20.57
N PHE A 211 -15.56 0.92 19.84
CA PHE A 211 -14.66 1.08 18.70
C PHE A 211 -13.18 1.06 19.13
N PHE A 212 -12.77 1.89 20.08
CA PHE A 212 -11.35 2.01 20.46
C PHE A 212 -10.84 0.84 21.31
N ARG A 213 -11.70 0.20 22.12
CA ARG A 213 -11.30 -0.86 23.05
C ARG A 213 -11.54 -2.28 22.53
N ILE A 214 -12.47 -2.46 21.59
CA ILE A 214 -12.83 -3.79 21.07
C ILE A 214 -12.54 -3.88 19.58
N THR A 215 -13.15 -3.00 18.77
CA THR A 215 -13.05 -3.08 17.31
C THR A 215 -11.62 -2.84 16.82
N LEU A 216 -11.02 -1.70 17.17
CA LEU A 216 -9.71 -1.29 16.67
C LEU A 216 -8.57 -2.26 17.08
N PRO A 217 -8.50 -2.75 18.33
CA PRO A 217 -7.53 -3.77 18.71
C PRO A 217 -7.74 -5.10 17.96
N SER A 218 -8.99 -5.52 17.78
CA SER A 218 -9.32 -6.77 17.06
C SER A 218 -9.04 -6.67 15.56
N LEU A 219 -9.13 -5.47 14.98
CA LEU A 219 -8.84 -5.19 13.58
C LEU A 219 -7.33 -5.13 13.27
N ARG A 220 -6.43 -5.19 14.25
CA ARG A 220 -4.99 -4.94 14.07
C ARG A 220 -4.35 -5.69 12.91
N THR A 221 -4.73 -6.96 12.70
CA THR A 221 -4.21 -7.79 11.59
C THR A 221 -4.66 -7.27 10.23
N ILE A 222 -5.94 -6.94 10.09
CA ILE A 222 -6.50 -6.37 8.86
C ILE A 222 -5.97 -4.96 8.64
N LEU A 223 -5.87 -4.14 9.69
CA LEU A 223 -5.26 -2.82 9.64
C LEU A 223 -3.81 -2.88 9.16
N LEU A 224 -3.01 -3.82 9.68
CA LEU A 224 -1.63 -4.00 9.23
C LEU A 224 -1.56 -4.37 7.75
N PHE A 225 -2.42 -5.28 7.30
CA PHE A 225 -2.51 -5.62 5.88
C PHE A 225 -2.85 -4.37 5.04
N THR A 226 -3.90 -3.64 5.40
CA THR A 226 -4.34 -2.43 4.69
C THR A 226 -3.29 -1.32 4.71
N LEU A 227 -2.56 -1.16 5.82
CA LEU A 227 -1.48 -0.20 5.97
C LEU A 227 -0.30 -0.53 5.05
N ILE A 228 0.12 -1.79 5.02
CA ILE A 228 1.22 -2.24 4.15
C ILE A 228 0.83 -2.10 2.68
N THR A 229 -0.35 -2.58 2.28
CA THR A 229 -0.77 -2.53 0.87
C THR A 229 -0.98 -1.10 0.40
N SER A 230 -1.57 -0.23 1.23
CA SER A 230 -1.74 1.19 0.92
C SER A 230 -0.41 1.93 0.85
N MET A 231 0.53 1.61 1.74
CA MET A 231 1.89 2.16 1.70
C MET A 231 2.61 1.76 0.41
N VAL A 232 2.61 0.48 0.06
CA VAL A 232 3.22 0.01 -1.19
C VAL A 232 2.59 0.71 -2.39
N GLY A 233 1.26 0.80 -2.46
CA GLY A 233 0.56 1.48 -3.54
C GLY A 233 0.89 2.97 -3.65
N GLY A 234 0.99 3.69 -2.53
CA GLY A 234 1.36 5.10 -2.50
C GLY A 234 2.82 5.34 -2.88
N LEU A 235 3.73 4.46 -2.45
CA LEU A 235 5.14 4.50 -2.79
C LEU A 235 5.36 4.20 -4.29
N THR A 236 4.56 3.34 -4.89
CA THR A 236 4.64 3.03 -6.33
C THR A 236 3.72 3.88 -7.21
N MET A 237 3.13 4.94 -6.67
CA MET A 237 2.15 5.77 -7.37
C MET A 237 2.69 6.36 -8.68
N PHE A 238 1.98 6.10 -9.79
CA PHE A 238 2.36 6.56 -11.13
C PHE A 238 1.19 7.25 -11.85
N ASP A 239 0.01 6.62 -11.87
CA ASP A 239 -1.05 6.95 -12.80
C ASP A 239 -1.56 8.40 -12.69
N ILE A 240 -2.13 8.79 -11.55
CA ILE A 240 -2.72 10.12 -11.39
C ILE A 240 -1.68 11.24 -11.59
N PRO A 241 -0.50 11.23 -10.94
CA PRO A 241 0.50 12.27 -11.16
C PRO A 241 0.99 12.36 -12.62
N GLN A 242 1.10 11.23 -13.32
CA GLN A 242 1.52 11.19 -14.72
C GLN A 242 0.42 11.67 -15.69
N LEU A 243 -0.82 11.25 -15.47
CA LEU A 243 -1.94 11.50 -16.39
C LEU A 243 -2.57 12.88 -16.18
N PHE A 244 -2.55 13.40 -14.95
CA PHE A 244 -3.16 14.68 -14.63
C PHE A 244 -2.23 15.87 -14.91
N LEU A 245 -0.95 15.79 -14.48
CA LEU A 245 -0.01 16.92 -14.54
C LEU A 245 1.35 16.57 -15.15
N ALA A 246 1.58 15.31 -15.53
CA ALA A 246 2.86 14.82 -16.01
C ALA A 246 4.06 15.18 -15.09
N GLY A 247 3.82 15.30 -13.78
CA GLY A 247 4.83 15.64 -12.77
C GLY A 247 4.93 17.13 -12.44
N GLY A 248 4.27 18.00 -13.20
CA GLY A 248 4.29 19.45 -12.97
C GLY A 248 3.40 19.93 -11.82
N PRO A 249 3.40 21.25 -11.56
CA PRO A 249 4.34 22.27 -12.08
C PRO A 249 5.72 22.13 -11.41
N ASP A 250 6.81 22.44 -12.14
CA ASP A 250 8.21 22.34 -11.67
C ASP A 250 8.48 21.03 -10.90
N ASP A 251 8.23 19.88 -11.52
CA ASP A 251 8.41 18.54 -10.92
C ASP A 251 7.81 18.39 -9.51
N SER A 252 6.79 19.17 -9.14
CA SER A 252 6.23 19.14 -7.78
C SER A 252 5.37 17.90 -7.53
N THR A 253 4.83 17.28 -8.59
CA THR A 253 4.05 16.05 -8.52
C THR A 253 4.81 14.85 -9.11
N LEU A 254 6.06 15.04 -9.53
CA LEU A 254 6.93 13.96 -10.02
C LEU A 254 7.14 12.90 -8.93
N THR A 255 6.67 11.68 -9.16
CA THR A 255 6.89 10.54 -8.26
C THR A 255 8.11 9.71 -8.67
N THR A 256 8.57 8.84 -7.77
CA THR A 256 9.71 7.95 -8.03
C THR A 256 9.42 6.98 -9.17
N SER A 257 8.20 6.43 -9.24
CA SER A 257 7.76 5.60 -10.37
C SER A 257 7.80 6.35 -11.70
N MET A 258 7.41 7.63 -11.71
CA MET A 258 7.50 8.47 -12.90
C MET A 258 8.94 8.74 -13.31
N PHE A 259 9.82 9.01 -12.33
CA PHE A 259 11.26 9.17 -12.59
C PHE A 259 11.84 7.90 -13.20
N ILE A 260 11.57 6.72 -12.62
CA ILE A 260 12.03 5.42 -13.14
C ILE A 260 11.57 5.21 -14.59
N TYR A 261 10.28 5.43 -14.85
CA TYR A 261 9.72 5.32 -16.19
C TYR A 261 10.36 6.30 -17.17
N GLY A 262 10.57 7.55 -16.74
CA GLY A 262 11.23 8.58 -17.54
C GLY A 262 12.65 8.18 -17.93
N GLN A 263 13.42 7.62 -17.00
CA GLN A 263 14.79 7.18 -17.27
C GLN A 263 14.85 5.99 -18.23
N ALA A 264 13.96 5.01 -18.06
CA ALA A 264 13.97 3.81 -18.89
C ALA A 264 13.35 4.03 -20.28
N PHE A 265 12.29 4.84 -20.38
CA PHE A 265 11.39 4.81 -21.55
C PHE A 265 11.12 6.17 -22.21
N LYS A 266 11.40 7.31 -21.56
CA LYS A 266 11.18 8.66 -22.15
C LYS A 266 12.47 9.26 -22.73
N GLY A 267 13.09 8.55 -23.66
CA GLY A 267 14.17 9.07 -24.51
C GLY A 267 15.60 8.96 -23.97
N SER A 268 15.80 8.86 -22.65
CA SER A 268 17.15 8.70 -22.05
C SER A 268 17.69 7.27 -22.15
N TYR A 269 16.80 6.27 -22.14
CA TYR A 269 17.14 4.83 -22.17
C TYR A 269 18.25 4.45 -21.16
N MET A 270 18.22 5.06 -19.98
CA MET A 270 19.17 4.85 -18.88
C MET A 270 18.66 3.72 -17.98
N TYR A 271 18.68 2.48 -18.50
CA TYR A 271 18.17 1.31 -17.79
C TYR A 271 18.89 1.03 -16.47
N ASN A 272 20.21 1.24 -16.44
CA ASN A 272 21.02 1.16 -15.23
C ASN A 272 20.50 2.08 -14.10
N ARG A 273 20.21 3.35 -14.41
CA ARG A 273 19.67 4.32 -13.44
C ARG A 273 18.24 3.99 -13.04
N ALA A 274 17.40 3.58 -13.99
CA ALA A 274 16.03 3.18 -13.69
C ALA A 274 16.01 1.96 -12.75
N ALA A 275 16.81 0.95 -13.03
CA ALA A 275 16.95 -0.25 -12.21
C ALA A 275 17.48 0.05 -10.80
N ALA A 276 18.53 0.87 -10.69
CA ALA A 276 19.06 1.29 -9.39
C ALA A 276 18.02 2.08 -8.57
N ALA A 277 17.27 2.99 -9.21
CA ALA A 277 16.17 3.71 -8.57
C ALA A 277 15.03 2.77 -8.12
N SER A 278 14.65 1.77 -8.92
CA SER A 278 13.68 0.74 -8.53
C SER A 278 14.15 -0.07 -7.33
N MET A 279 15.43 -0.45 -7.27
CA MET A 279 16.00 -1.16 -6.12
C MET A 279 16.00 -0.32 -4.84
N ILE A 280 16.37 0.96 -4.93
CA ILE A 280 16.28 1.89 -3.80
C ILE A 280 14.84 1.96 -3.29
N MET A 281 13.88 2.09 -4.20
CA MET A 281 12.47 2.18 -3.83
C MET A 281 11.92 0.87 -3.21
N PHE A 282 12.37 -0.28 -3.73
CA PHE A 282 12.09 -1.58 -3.13
C PHE A 282 12.64 -1.69 -1.70
N LEU A 283 13.89 -1.28 -1.47
CA LEU A 283 14.50 -1.30 -0.15
C LEU A 283 13.77 -0.38 0.83
N ILE A 284 13.43 0.85 0.40
CA ILE A 284 12.63 1.78 1.21
C ILE A 284 11.29 1.14 1.58
N SER A 285 10.58 0.56 0.60
CA SER A 285 9.29 -0.10 0.82
C SER A 285 9.41 -1.30 1.78
N ALA A 286 10.44 -2.12 1.63
CA ALA A 286 10.69 -3.28 2.49
C ALA A 286 11.03 -2.87 3.94
N ILE A 287 11.85 -1.83 4.11
CA ILE A 287 12.20 -1.29 5.44
C ILE A 287 10.96 -0.74 6.12
N LEU A 288 10.17 0.09 5.43
CA LEU A 288 8.95 0.66 5.99
C LEU A 288 7.91 -0.42 6.32
N ALA A 289 7.75 -1.43 5.46
CA ALA A 289 6.88 -2.57 5.74
C ALA A 289 7.36 -3.36 6.97
N GLY A 290 8.68 -3.55 7.12
CA GLY A 290 9.28 -4.17 8.30
C GLY A 290 9.03 -3.37 9.58
N ILE A 291 9.15 -2.05 9.51
CA ILE A 291 8.86 -1.14 10.63
C ILE A 291 7.38 -1.21 11.01
N LEU A 292 6.46 -1.11 10.04
CA LEU A 292 5.02 -1.23 10.28
C LEU A 292 4.67 -2.57 10.91
N PHE A 293 5.20 -3.67 10.36
CA PHE A 293 5.01 -5.00 10.89
C PHE A 293 5.54 -5.12 12.33
N TYR A 294 6.71 -4.55 12.62
CA TYR A 294 7.29 -4.58 13.95
C TYR A 294 6.47 -3.78 14.97
N VAL A 295 6.05 -2.56 14.63
CA VAL A 295 5.23 -1.67 15.48
C VAL A 295 3.85 -2.28 15.72
N MET A 296 3.24 -2.84 14.68
CA MET A 296 1.91 -3.44 14.74
C MET A 296 1.91 -4.92 15.10
N ARG A 297 3.04 -5.53 15.47
CA ARG A 297 3.07 -6.92 15.91
C ARG A 297 2.34 -7.07 17.24
N ASP A 298 1.36 -7.97 17.28
CA ASP A 298 0.68 -8.36 18.50
C ASP A 298 1.65 -9.02 19.49
N ARG A 299 2.00 -8.27 20.55
CA ARG A 299 2.89 -8.72 21.62
C ARG A 299 2.24 -9.82 22.44
N ASP A 300 0.91 -9.80 22.58
CA ASP A 300 0.17 -10.73 23.42
C ASP A 300 -0.04 -12.07 22.71
N ALA A 301 -0.44 -12.08 21.44
CA ALA A 301 -0.46 -13.31 20.65
C ALA A 301 0.93 -13.95 20.52
N SER A 302 1.97 -13.14 20.37
CA SER A 302 3.37 -13.62 20.35
C SER A 302 3.79 -14.22 21.71
N ARG A 303 3.36 -13.60 22.82
CA ARG A 303 3.61 -14.09 24.18
C ARG A 303 2.86 -15.39 24.44
N LEU A 304 1.59 -15.48 24.07
CA LEU A 304 0.78 -16.69 24.18
C LEU A 304 1.34 -17.84 23.35
N LYS A 305 1.77 -17.59 22.10
CA LYS A 305 2.47 -18.60 21.27
C LYS A 305 3.78 -19.06 21.91
N LYS A 306 4.57 -18.15 22.52
CA LYS A 306 5.78 -18.51 23.28
C LYS A 306 5.45 -19.38 24.50
N ILE A 307 4.43 -19.01 25.27
CA ILE A 307 3.95 -19.78 26.44
C ILE A 307 3.48 -21.17 26.00
N GLN A 308 2.69 -21.26 24.93
CA GLN A 308 2.23 -22.55 24.40
C GLN A 308 3.39 -23.41 23.90
N LYS A 309 4.36 -22.82 23.18
CA LYS A 309 5.56 -23.54 22.73
C LYS A 309 6.40 -24.02 23.93
N GLN A 310 6.50 -23.24 24.99
CA GLN A 310 7.16 -23.64 26.23
C GLN A 310 6.40 -24.77 26.94
N LYS A 311 5.06 -24.69 27.03
CA LYS A 311 4.21 -25.78 27.57
C LYS A 311 4.40 -27.06 26.77
N ASN A 312 4.33 -27.00 25.44
CA ASN A 312 4.53 -28.16 24.57
C ASN A 312 5.94 -28.75 24.71
N ARG A 313 6.97 -27.91 24.83
CA ARG A 313 8.36 -28.36 25.06
C ARG A 313 8.51 -29.03 26.42
N LYS A 314 7.93 -28.46 27.49
CA LYS A 314 7.93 -29.08 28.83
C LYS A 314 7.20 -30.42 28.83
N ALA A 315 6.04 -30.50 28.19
CA ALA A 315 5.28 -31.75 28.05
C ALA A 315 6.07 -32.83 27.28
N ALA A 316 6.79 -32.45 26.21
CA ALA A 316 7.63 -33.37 25.45
C ALA A 316 8.84 -33.87 26.24
N ILE A 317 9.41 -33.06 27.14
CA ILE A 317 10.51 -33.47 28.03
C ILE A 317 9.97 -34.42 29.11
N ALA A 318 8.88 -34.06 29.78
CA ALA A 318 8.25 -34.90 30.81
C ALA A 318 7.82 -36.27 30.25
N ALA A 319 7.32 -36.34 29.02
CA ALA A 319 6.99 -37.60 28.35
C ALA A 319 8.23 -38.48 28.04
N ARG A 320 9.40 -37.87 27.84
CA ARG A 320 10.67 -38.61 27.66
C ARG A 320 11.22 -39.12 28.98
N GLU A 321 11.07 -38.36 30.05
CA GLU A 321 11.55 -38.75 31.40
C GLU A 321 10.62 -39.78 32.07
N GLY A 322 9.31 -39.65 31.90
CA GLY A 322 8.32 -40.61 32.43
C GLY A 322 8.22 -41.93 31.66
N GLY A 323 8.83 -42.02 30.47
CA GLY A 323 8.91 -43.27 29.69
C GLY A 323 10.00 -44.24 30.16
N VAL A 324 10.85 -43.84 31.12
CA VAL A 324 12.00 -44.64 31.59
C VAL A 324 11.66 -45.45 32.86
N THR A 325 10.49 -45.27 33.48
CA THR A 325 10.15 -45.86 34.79
C THR A 325 9.19 -47.07 34.76
N HIS A 326 8.92 -47.66 33.59
CA HIS A 326 8.07 -48.86 33.47
C HIS A 326 8.74 -50.07 32.81
N GLY A 327 10.07 -50.16 32.92
CA GLY A 327 10.84 -51.33 32.50
C GLY A 327 11.82 -51.80 33.57
N LYS A 328 11.31 -52.32 34.69
CA LYS A 328 11.99 -53.30 35.55
C LYS A 328 10.97 -54.21 36.20
#